data_AF-A0A1H4B9F2-F1
#
_entry.id   AF-A0A1H4B9F2-F1
#
_cell.length_a   1.000
_cell.length_b   1.000
_cell.length_c   1.000
_cell.angle_alpha   90.00
_cell.angle_beta   90.00
_cell.angle_gamma   90.00
#
_symmetry.space_group_name_H-M   'P 1'
#
loop_
_entity.id
_entity.type
_entity.pdbx_description
1 polymer ?
#
loop_
_entity_poly.entity_id
_entity_poly.type
_entity_poly.pdbx_seq_one_letter_code
_entity_poly.pdbx_strand_id
1 'polypeptide(L)'
;MSRKRRSSFFTFFLTSSISSLFSISVLCSLSYAEDLDSDSDGMPDYWEAIYGLDPNNPEDASRDEDLDLLENLVEFGLQTDPFRADSDWDGIPDGEDLWPLDPSKAMDQDGDGIPDAWEITRGLSEFDPNDAAMDLDGDGLSNLEEYRAGTRPDFHDSDLDGVPDGDDVAPLDAAYRIDADRDGLPEAYENQYPFLNDGYPEDAAEDLDGDGLSNLQEFTAGTNPENPD
;
A
#
# COMPACT_ATOMS: atom_id res chain seq x y z
N MET A 1 1.86 16.59 -73.40
CA MET A 1 2.90 17.64 -73.51
C MET A 1 4.16 17.17 -72.83
N SER A 2 5.24 17.00 -73.59
CA SER A 2 6.57 16.60 -73.12
C SER A 2 7.46 17.85 -73.08
N ARG A 3 8.21 18.06 -71.99
CA ARG A 3 9.53 18.74 -72.03
C ARG A 3 10.35 18.57 -70.73
N LYS A 4 11.34 17.69 -70.88
CA LYS A 4 12.65 17.53 -70.25
C LYS A 4 13.43 18.83 -69.89
N ARG A 5 14.07 18.87 -68.69
CA ARG A 5 15.56 18.94 -68.41
C ARG A 5 16.05 19.97 -67.35
N ARG A 6 16.67 19.40 -66.29
CA ARG A 6 18.03 19.59 -65.71
C ARG A 6 18.45 20.85 -64.93
N SER A 7 19.07 20.56 -63.77
CA SER A 7 20.42 20.93 -63.28
C SER A 7 20.53 21.75 -61.99
N SER A 8 21.25 21.15 -61.03
CA SER A 8 21.89 21.65 -59.82
C SER A 8 22.27 23.11 -59.76
N PHE A 9 22.13 23.72 -58.57
CA PHE A 9 23.14 24.61 -58.02
C PHE A 9 23.33 24.40 -56.52
N PHE A 10 24.61 24.37 -56.15
CA PHE A 10 25.22 24.17 -54.84
C PHE A 10 25.83 25.53 -54.45
N THR A 11 25.68 25.99 -53.20
CA THR A 11 26.50 27.01 -52.48
C THR A 11 25.66 27.60 -51.33
N PHE A 12 26.17 28.09 -50.19
CA PHE A 12 27.40 27.91 -49.40
C PHE A 12 27.09 28.65 -48.07
N PHE A 13 27.61 28.14 -46.95
CA PHE A 13 27.54 28.77 -45.62
C PHE A 13 28.29 30.13 -45.59
N LEU A 14 27.80 31.11 -44.82
CA LEU A 14 28.61 32.17 -44.19
C LEU A 14 27.81 32.72 -42.96
N THR A 15 28.10 32.24 -41.75
CA THR A 15 28.87 32.90 -40.67
C THR A 15 28.35 34.27 -40.20
N SER A 16 28.00 34.39 -38.92
CA SER A 16 28.62 35.37 -37.99
C SER A 16 28.22 35.07 -36.54
N SER A 17 29.23 34.88 -35.70
CA SER A 17 29.15 34.80 -34.24
C SER A 17 28.58 36.06 -33.61
N ILE A 18 27.75 35.90 -32.58
CA ILE A 18 27.77 36.79 -31.41
C ILE A 18 27.74 35.89 -30.17
N SER A 19 28.93 35.71 -29.61
CA SER A 19 29.14 35.35 -28.22
C SER A 19 28.75 36.54 -27.34
N SER A 20 27.92 36.34 -26.32
CA SER A 20 28.09 37.05 -25.05
C SER A 20 27.29 36.39 -23.95
N LEU A 21 28.05 35.93 -22.96
CA LEU A 21 27.65 35.42 -21.66
C LEU A 21 26.66 36.38 -20.99
N PHE A 22 25.39 36.00 -20.88
CA PHE A 22 24.49 36.59 -19.91
C PHE A 22 23.69 35.45 -19.28
N SER A 23 23.96 35.24 -17.99
CA SER A 23 23.12 34.52 -17.03
C SER A 23 23.12 32.99 -17.05
N ILE A 24 24.30 32.36 -16.95
CA ILE A 24 24.41 31.07 -16.22
C ILE A 24 24.50 31.30 -14.70
N SER A 25 24.65 32.56 -14.25
CA SER A 25 24.66 32.94 -12.83
C SER A 25 23.29 33.01 -12.16
N VAL A 26 22.18 32.95 -12.92
CA VAL A 26 20.81 33.03 -12.36
C VAL A 26 20.17 31.64 -12.18
N LEU A 27 20.56 30.65 -12.97
CA LEU A 27 20.07 29.28 -12.79
C LEU A 27 20.80 28.51 -11.69
N CYS A 28 22.02 28.94 -11.32
CA CYS A 28 22.78 28.39 -10.19
C CYS A 28 22.35 28.98 -8.83
N SER A 29 21.39 29.91 -8.82
CA SER A 29 20.89 30.58 -7.59
C SER A 29 19.44 30.24 -7.24
N LEU A 30 18.70 29.51 -8.09
CA LEU A 30 17.36 29.00 -7.77
C LEU A 30 17.37 27.54 -7.26
N SER A 31 18.46 26.81 -7.42
CA SER A 31 18.58 25.41 -6.94
C SER A 31 19.22 25.29 -5.55
N TYR A 32 19.51 26.41 -4.87
CA TYR A 32 20.31 26.45 -3.63
C TYR A 32 19.49 26.86 -2.40
N ALA A 33 18.24 27.27 -2.59
CA ALA A 33 17.35 27.70 -1.50
C ALA A 33 16.44 26.58 -0.99
N GLU A 34 16.21 25.54 -1.79
CA GLU A 34 15.40 24.35 -1.44
C GLU A 34 16.17 23.35 -0.55
N ASP A 35 17.48 23.56 -0.41
CA ASP A 35 18.42 22.66 0.28
C ASP A 35 19.28 23.44 1.28
N LEU A 36 18.84 24.66 1.63
CA LEU A 36 19.48 25.44 2.68
C LEU A 36 18.91 24.96 4.02
N ASP A 37 19.81 24.58 4.90
CA ASP A 37 19.54 24.11 6.27
C ASP A 37 20.58 24.84 7.14
N SER A 38 20.17 25.99 7.67
CA SER A 38 21.03 27.02 8.24
C SER A 38 21.61 26.64 9.59
N ASP A 39 20.92 25.80 10.37
CA ASP A 39 21.39 25.24 11.63
C ASP A 39 21.75 23.76 11.58
N SER A 40 21.57 23.12 10.43
CA SER A 40 22.00 21.76 10.12
C SER A 40 21.30 20.68 10.94
N ASP A 41 20.01 20.87 11.22
CA ASP A 41 19.18 19.91 11.95
C ASP A 41 18.42 18.92 11.05
N GLY A 42 18.50 19.10 9.73
CA GLY A 42 17.89 18.25 8.73
C GLY A 42 16.56 18.76 8.18
N MET A 43 16.02 19.87 8.72
CA MET A 43 14.89 20.59 8.16
C MET A 43 15.38 21.72 7.24
N PRO A 44 14.80 21.90 6.04
CA PRO A 44 15.16 23.04 5.19
C PRO A 44 14.58 24.37 5.69
N ASP A 45 15.35 25.46 5.61
CA ASP A 45 14.97 26.84 6.00
C ASP A 45 13.61 27.26 5.43
N TYR A 46 13.28 26.81 4.21
CA TYR A 46 12.03 27.19 3.56
C TYR A 46 10.82 26.52 4.22
N TRP A 47 10.98 25.27 4.68
CA TRP A 47 9.91 24.50 5.31
C TRP A 47 9.65 25.05 6.71
N GLU A 48 10.71 25.28 7.46
CA GLU A 48 10.64 25.96 8.76
C GLU A 48 9.95 27.32 8.66
N ALA A 49 10.27 28.11 7.63
CA ALA A 49 9.64 29.40 7.39
C ALA A 49 8.14 29.31 7.02
N ILE A 50 7.68 28.21 6.43
CA ILE A 50 6.26 27.98 6.09
C ILE A 50 5.46 27.70 7.37
N TYR A 51 5.98 26.84 8.24
CA TYR A 51 5.30 26.42 9.46
C TYR A 51 5.59 27.35 10.66
N GLY A 52 6.56 28.26 10.54
CA GLY A 52 6.88 29.24 11.57
C GLY A 52 7.87 28.74 12.63
N LEU A 53 8.64 27.71 12.31
CA LEU A 53 9.81 27.25 13.06
C LEU A 53 10.98 28.23 12.85
N ASP A 54 12.08 28.08 13.59
CA ASP A 54 13.22 29.00 13.56
C ASP A 54 14.43 28.38 12.83
N PRO A 55 14.74 28.81 11.58
CA PRO A 55 15.85 28.29 10.77
C PRO A 55 17.27 28.45 11.33
N ASN A 56 17.41 28.91 12.57
CA ASN A 56 18.70 29.08 13.23
C ASN A 56 18.72 28.42 14.61
N ASN A 57 17.70 27.63 14.95
CA ASN A 57 17.53 26.93 16.20
C ASN A 57 17.34 25.41 15.98
N PRO A 58 18.43 24.62 16.00
CA PRO A 58 18.39 23.20 15.62
C PRO A 58 17.63 22.30 16.62
N GLU A 59 17.15 22.88 17.72
CA GLU A 59 16.43 22.14 18.76
C GLU A 59 14.93 22.04 18.46
N ASP A 60 14.39 22.85 17.54
CA ASP A 60 12.98 22.74 17.17
C ASP A 60 12.70 21.56 16.23
N ALA A 61 13.65 21.05 15.45
CA ALA A 61 13.53 19.77 14.75
C ALA A 61 13.06 18.61 15.64
N SER A 62 13.52 18.58 16.89
CA SER A 62 13.21 17.52 17.87
C SER A 62 12.00 17.83 18.77
N ARG A 63 11.30 18.94 18.50
CA ARG A 63 10.07 19.27 19.23
C ARG A 63 8.88 18.61 18.57
N ASP A 64 7.90 18.33 19.42
CA ASP A 64 6.56 17.89 19.07
C ASP A 64 5.64 19.06 19.48
N GLU A 65 5.25 19.87 18.50
CA GLU A 65 4.58 21.16 18.75
C GLU A 65 3.06 20.99 18.96
N ASP A 66 2.45 19.93 18.43
CA ASP A 66 1.01 19.63 18.57
C ASP A 66 0.68 18.43 19.48
N LEU A 67 1.69 17.73 19.97
CA LEU A 67 1.63 16.65 20.96
C LEU A 67 1.01 15.34 20.43
N ASP A 68 1.31 15.00 19.18
CA ASP A 68 0.81 13.81 18.49
C ASP A 68 1.80 12.63 18.45
N LEU A 69 2.96 12.79 19.10
CA LEU A 69 4.08 11.84 19.17
C LEU A 69 5.01 11.83 17.95
N LEU A 70 4.89 12.76 17.02
CA LEU A 70 5.86 13.03 15.97
C LEU A 70 6.71 14.26 16.29
N GLU A 71 8.00 14.16 15.97
CA GLU A 71 8.89 15.32 16.02
C GLU A 71 8.81 16.07 14.68
N ASN A 72 8.97 17.40 14.69
CA ASN A 72 8.88 18.26 13.50
C ASN A 72 9.73 17.73 12.30
N LEU A 73 10.92 17.18 12.58
CA LEU A 73 11.78 16.58 11.55
C LEU A 73 11.17 15.32 10.91
N VAL A 74 10.48 14.50 11.70
CA VAL A 74 9.78 13.30 11.20
C VAL A 74 8.60 13.71 10.34
N GLU A 75 7.86 14.72 10.79
CA GLU A 75 6.73 15.29 10.05
C GLU A 75 7.12 15.90 8.72
N PHE A 76 8.27 16.57 8.63
CA PHE A 76 8.83 16.98 7.34
C PHE A 76 9.00 15.79 6.38
N GLY A 77 9.45 14.65 6.89
CA GLY A 77 9.59 13.41 6.12
C GLY A 77 8.27 12.78 5.69
N LEU A 78 7.23 12.89 6.54
CA LEU A 78 5.88 12.37 6.28
C LEU A 78 4.98 13.35 5.52
N GLN A 79 5.37 14.62 5.43
CA GLN A 79 4.59 15.73 4.87
C GLN A 79 3.31 16.07 5.65
N THR A 80 3.32 15.81 6.96
CA THR A 80 2.27 16.19 7.91
C THR A 80 2.46 17.64 8.39
N ASP A 81 1.51 18.18 9.17
CA ASP A 81 1.50 19.57 9.66
C ASP A 81 1.94 19.63 11.14
N PRO A 82 3.16 20.14 11.47
CA PRO A 82 3.72 20.16 12.83
C PRO A 82 2.92 20.91 13.89
N PHE A 83 1.88 21.63 13.50
CA PHE A 83 0.99 22.32 14.44
C PHE A 83 -0.43 21.76 14.41
N ARG A 84 -0.61 20.57 13.85
CA ARG A 84 -1.88 19.86 13.79
C ARG A 84 -1.66 18.35 13.90
N ALA A 85 -2.02 17.85 15.08
CA ALA A 85 -1.94 16.46 15.47
C ALA A 85 -2.68 15.44 14.59
N ASP A 86 -3.43 15.86 13.58
CA ASP A 86 -4.24 15.02 12.68
C ASP A 86 -4.34 15.76 11.34
N SER A 87 -3.43 15.41 10.42
CA SER A 87 -3.18 16.15 9.19
C SER A 87 -4.31 16.01 8.17
N ASP A 88 -4.96 14.84 8.13
CA ASP A 88 -6.01 14.52 7.17
C ASP A 88 -7.44 14.54 7.74
N TRP A 89 -7.57 14.76 9.04
CA TRP A 89 -8.80 15.00 9.79
C TRP A 89 -9.68 13.76 9.91
N ASP A 90 -9.07 12.58 9.96
CA ASP A 90 -9.76 11.30 10.02
C ASP A 90 -9.97 10.78 11.46
N GLY A 91 -9.38 11.48 12.43
CA GLY A 91 -9.58 11.25 13.86
C GLY A 91 -8.50 10.40 14.52
N ILE A 92 -7.53 9.87 13.76
CA ILE A 92 -6.33 9.23 14.30
C ILE A 92 -5.16 10.22 14.22
N PRO A 93 -4.44 10.47 15.33
CA PRO A 93 -3.30 11.37 15.28
C PRO A 93 -2.18 10.86 14.37
N ASP A 94 -1.43 11.75 13.70
CA ASP A 94 -0.47 11.35 12.66
C ASP A 94 0.60 10.39 13.22
N GLY A 95 1.02 10.57 14.48
CA GLY A 95 1.97 9.68 15.15
C GLY A 95 1.46 8.26 15.47
N GLU A 96 0.15 8.03 15.40
CA GLU A 96 -0.48 6.73 15.56
C GLU A 96 -1.11 6.21 14.24
N ASP A 97 -1.12 7.02 13.18
CA ASP A 97 -1.68 6.67 11.88
C ASP A 97 -0.63 6.09 10.91
N LEU A 98 -0.99 4.99 10.26
CA LEU A 98 -0.20 4.38 9.19
C LEU A 98 -0.37 5.11 7.85
N TRP A 99 -1.43 5.90 7.70
CA TRP A 99 -1.75 6.68 6.51
C TRP A 99 -2.15 8.13 6.83
N PRO A 100 -1.26 8.92 7.49
CA PRO A 100 -1.57 10.25 8.06
C PRO A 100 -1.95 11.36 7.07
N LEU A 101 -2.12 11.02 5.79
CA LEU A 101 -2.49 11.92 4.69
C LEU A 101 -3.65 11.36 3.84
N ASP A 102 -4.22 10.22 4.22
CA ASP A 102 -5.32 9.56 3.53
C ASP A 102 -6.48 9.28 4.50
N PRO A 103 -7.44 10.22 4.59
CA PRO A 103 -8.49 10.16 5.61
C PRO A 103 -9.51 9.04 5.37
N SER A 104 -9.34 8.30 4.28
CA SER A 104 -10.13 7.12 3.95
C SER A 104 -9.68 5.87 4.69
N LYS A 105 -8.56 5.94 5.43
CA LYS A 105 -7.88 4.79 6.00
C LYS A 105 -8.15 4.57 7.48
N ALA A 106 -8.49 5.59 8.25
CA ALA A 106 -8.71 5.41 9.68
C ALA A 106 -10.05 5.95 10.24
N MET A 107 -10.83 6.72 9.47
CA MET A 107 -12.17 7.13 9.94
C MET A 107 -13.15 5.94 9.95
N ASP A 108 -13.72 5.67 11.13
CA ASP A 108 -14.74 4.65 11.43
C ASP A 108 -15.80 5.33 12.33
N GLN A 109 -16.79 5.93 11.67
CA GLN A 109 -17.72 6.88 12.27
C GLN A 109 -18.74 6.20 13.20
N ASP A 110 -19.06 4.93 13.00
CA ASP A 110 -19.96 4.18 13.88
C ASP A 110 -19.24 3.21 14.83
N GLY A 111 -17.94 3.00 14.65
CA GLY A 111 -17.04 2.30 15.56
C GLY A 111 -17.18 0.78 15.49
N ASP A 112 -17.55 0.24 14.33
CA ASP A 112 -17.74 -1.21 14.13
C ASP A 112 -16.48 -1.96 13.67
N GLY A 113 -15.41 -1.20 13.37
CA GLY A 113 -14.12 -1.70 12.95
C GLY A 113 -13.93 -1.77 11.44
N ILE A 114 -14.87 -1.25 10.64
CA ILE A 114 -14.74 -1.06 9.20
C ILE A 114 -14.56 0.44 8.91
N PRO A 115 -13.57 0.86 8.11
CA PRO A 115 -13.42 2.27 7.75
C PRO A 115 -14.54 2.78 6.83
N ASP A 116 -15.02 4.01 7.07
CA ASP A 116 -16.11 4.70 6.36
C ASP A 116 -15.94 4.61 4.83
N ALA A 117 -14.71 4.82 4.34
CA ALA A 117 -14.45 4.81 2.92
C ALA A 117 -14.59 3.42 2.30
N TRP A 118 -14.22 2.37 3.04
CA TRP A 118 -14.45 1.01 2.58
C TRP A 118 -15.96 0.74 2.54
N GLU A 119 -16.69 1.10 3.60
CA GLU A 119 -18.14 0.97 3.66
C GLU A 119 -18.85 1.66 2.49
N ILE A 120 -18.53 2.93 2.22
CA ILE A 120 -19.08 3.70 1.09
C ILE A 120 -18.84 2.99 -0.24
N THR A 121 -17.63 2.44 -0.45
CA THR A 121 -17.30 1.76 -1.72
C THR A 121 -18.00 0.42 -1.88
N ARG A 122 -18.37 -0.22 -0.77
CA ARG A 122 -19.06 -1.52 -0.72
C ARG A 122 -20.57 -1.43 -0.56
N GLY A 123 -21.09 -0.23 -0.32
CA GLY A 123 -22.53 0.01 -0.13
C GLY A 123 -23.03 -0.31 1.27
N LEU A 124 -22.13 -0.30 2.26
CA LEU A 124 -22.43 -0.31 3.69
C LEU A 124 -22.63 1.13 4.20
N SER A 125 -22.90 1.27 5.49
CA SER A 125 -23.33 2.51 6.12
C SER A 125 -22.41 2.92 7.25
N GLU A 126 -21.62 3.99 7.04
CA GLU A 126 -20.77 4.73 8.00
C GLU A 126 -21.47 5.24 9.29
N PHE A 127 -22.73 4.88 9.51
CA PHE A 127 -23.55 5.28 10.65
C PHE A 127 -24.35 4.12 11.26
N ASP A 128 -24.24 2.89 10.77
CA ASP A 128 -24.93 1.71 11.30
C ASP A 128 -23.95 0.59 11.69
N PRO A 129 -23.49 0.57 12.95
CA PRO A 129 -22.42 -0.33 13.39
C PRO A 129 -22.84 -1.80 13.47
N ASN A 130 -24.09 -2.10 13.13
CA ASN A 130 -24.60 -3.47 13.08
C ASN A 130 -24.36 -4.11 11.71
N ASP A 131 -24.08 -3.32 10.67
CA ASP A 131 -23.92 -3.87 9.34
C ASP A 131 -22.56 -4.60 9.17
N ALA A 132 -21.50 -4.25 9.91
CA ALA A 132 -20.27 -5.06 10.02
C ALA A 132 -20.51 -6.54 10.36
N ALA A 133 -21.53 -6.82 11.18
CA ALA A 133 -21.90 -8.16 11.61
C ALA A 133 -22.93 -8.84 10.70
N MET A 134 -23.43 -8.14 9.68
CA MET A 134 -24.29 -8.73 8.65
C MET A 134 -23.46 -9.45 7.60
N ASP A 135 -24.11 -10.37 6.91
CA ASP A 135 -23.59 -11.12 5.77
C ASP A 135 -24.43 -10.66 4.56
N LEU A 136 -23.87 -9.75 3.77
CA LEU A 136 -24.62 -8.99 2.78
C LEU A 136 -24.94 -9.81 1.52
N ASP A 137 -24.06 -10.73 1.12
CA ASP A 137 -24.25 -11.58 -0.06
C ASP A 137 -24.67 -13.03 0.26
N GLY A 138 -24.60 -13.44 1.53
CA GLY A 138 -25.08 -14.72 2.04
C GLY A 138 -24.08 -15.87 1.89
N ASP A 139 -22.78 -15.59 1.77
CA ASP A 139 -21.74 -16.60 1.57
C ASP A 139 -21.18 -17.22 2.86
N GLY A 140 -21.54 -16.64 4.01
CA GLY A 140 -21.16 -17.11 5.33
C GLY A 140 -20.11 -16.27 6.05
N LEU A 141 -19.51 -15.27 5.41
CA LEU A 141 -18.67 -14.26 6.08
C LEU A 141 -19.50 -13.02 6.47
N SER A 142 -19.16 -12.43 7.61
CA SER A 142 -19.67 -11.09 7.92
C SER A 142 -18.90 -10.03 7.13
N ASN A 143 -19.52 -8.87 6.89
CA ASN A 143 -18.89 -7.75 6.18
C ASN A 143 -17.52 -7.35 6.78
N LEU A 144 -17.38 -7.42 8.11
CA LEU A 144 -16.11 -7.22 8.82
C LEU A 144 -15.09 -8.34 8.57
N GLU A 145 -15.53 -9.59 8.51
CA GLU A 145 -14.66 -10.73 8.18
C GLU A 145 -14.16 -10.61 6.74
N GLU A 146 -15.00 -10.15 5.82
CA GLU A 146 -14.63 -9.90 4.43
C GLU A 146 -13.66 -8.73 4.28
N TYR A 147 -13.89 -7.63 5.02
CA TYR A 147 -12.92 -6.54 5.10
C TYR A 147 -11.53 -7.05 5.52
N ARG A 148 -11.47 -7.95 6.51
CA ARG A 148 -10.22 -8.57 6.99
C ARG A 148 -9.62 -9.57 6.01
N ALA A 149 -10.46 -10.34 5.31
CA ALA A 149 -10.04 -11.31 4.31
C ALA A 149 -9.63 -10.64 2.98
N GLY A 150 -10.02 -9.38 2.76
CA GLY A 150 -9.80 -8.65 1.51
C GLY A 150 -10.79 -9.03 0.41
N THR A 151 -11.87 -9.73 0.76
CA THR A 151 -12.97 -10.11 -0.13
C THR A 151 -14.00 -8.98 -0.23
N ARG A 152 -15.23 -9.29 -0.63
CA ARG A 152 -16.21 -8.30 -1.06
C ARG A 152 -17.62 -8.63 -0.54
N PRO A 153 -18.21 -7.77 0.32
CA PRO A 153 -19.51 -8.06 0.95
C PRO A 153 -20.69 -8.10 0.00
N ASP A 154 -20.48 -7.63 -1.23
CA ASP A 154 -21.48 -7.64 -2.27
C ASP A 154 -21.26 -8.78 -3.29
N PHE A 155 -20.36 -9.72 -3.02
CA PHE A 155 -19.85 -10.65 -4.00
C PHE A 155 -19.36 -12.00 -3.45
N HIS A 156 -20.33 -12.92 -3.36
CA HIS A 156 -20.30 -14.27 -2.80
C HIS A 156 -19.13 -15.22 -3.19
N ASP A 157 -18.31 -14.89 -4.17
CA ASP A 157 -17.22 -15.75 -4.67
C ASP A 157 -16.19 -14.85 -5.37
N SER A 158 -15.20 -14.39 -4.60
CA SER A 158 -14.27 -13.32 -4.95
C SER A 158 -13.31 -13.68 -6.06
N ASP A 159 -12.87 -14.94 -6.14
CA ASP A 159 -11.93 -15.41 -7.16
C ASP A 159 -12.57 -16.16 -8.35
N LEU A 160 -13.89 -16.40 -8.27
CA LEU A 160 -14.71 -17.03 -9.31
C LEU A 160 -14.39 -18.50 -9.58
N ASP A 161 -13.91 -19.22 -8.58
CA ASP A 161 -13.71 -20.64 -8.67
C ASP A 161 -14.98 -21.45 -8.31
N GLY A 162 -16.01 -20.81 -7.76
CA GLY A 162 -17.28 -21.45 -7.45
C GLY A 162 -17.36 -22.10 -6.08
N VAL A 163 -16.36 -21.88 -5.22
CA VAL A 163 -16.48 -22.01 -3.77
C VAL A 163 -16.85 -20.63 -3.20
N PRO A 164 -17.86 -20.51 -2.32
CA PRO A 164 -18.17 -19.23 -1.67
C PRO A 164 -17.05 -18.77 -0.73
N ASP A 165 -16.83 -17.47 -0.56
CA ASP A 165 -15.67 -16.99 0.22
C ASP A 165 -15.68 -17.52 1.67
N GLY A 166 -16.87 -17.65 2.27
CA GLY A 166 -17.03 -18.23 3.62
C GLY A 166 -16.71 -19.72 3.76
N ASP A 167 -16.68 -20.46 2.66
CA ASP A 167 -16.30 -21.88 2.62
C ASP A 167 -14.91 -22.09 1.97
N ASP A 168 -14.28 -21.04 1.42
CA ASP A 168 -13.02 -21.13 0.69
C ASP A 168 -11.80 -20.96 1.62
N VAL A 169 -10.82 -21.84 1.47
CA VAL A 169 -9.54 -21.76 2.19
C VAL A 169 -8.64 -20.65 1.67
N ALA A 170 -8.84 -20.21 0.43
CA ALA A 170 -8.11 -19.12 -0.19
C ALA A 170 -9.03 -18.31 -1.13
N PRO A 171 -9.97 -17.51 -0.60
CA PRO A 171 -11.05 -16.84 -1.36
C PRO A 171 -10.57 -15.79 -2.39
N LEU A 172 -9.25 -15.61 -2.54
CA LEU A 172 -8.63 -14.70 -3.50
C LEU A 172 -7.73 -15.43 -4.51
N ASP A 173 -7.67 -16.77 -4.47
CA ASP A 173 -6.83 -17.59 -5.33
C ASP A 173 -7.52 -18.88 -5.79
N ALA A 174 -8.14 -18.77 -6.97
CA ALA A 174 -8.91 -19.82 -7.65
C ALA A 174 -8.15 -21.14 -7.92
N ALA A 175 -6.84 -21.18 -7.68
CA ALA A 175 -6.04 -22.39 -7.76
C ALA A 175 -6.32 -23.37 -6.60
N TYR A 176 -6.83 -22.88 -5.46
CA TYR A 176 -6.95 -23.64 -4.22
C TYR A 176 -8.26 -24.45 -4.07
N ARG A 177 -9.24 -24.32 -4.98
CA ARG A 177 -10.43 -25.21 -5.01
C ARG A 177 -10.14 -26.66 -5.40
N ILE A 178 -9.08 -26.92 -6.16
CA ILE A 178 -8.84 -28.28 -6.64
C ILE A 178 -8.17 -29.08 -5.53
N ASP A 179 -8.91 -30.03 -4.97
CA ASP A 179 -8.43 -31.04 -4.03
C ASP A 179 -8.71 -32.42 -4.66
N ALA A 180 -7.67 -33.03 -5.21
CA ALA A 180 -7.78 -34.16 -6.12
C ALA A 180 -8.12 -35.48 -5.41
N ASP A 181 -7.57 -35.68 -4.21
CA ASP A 181 -7.76 -36.87 -3.39
C ASP A 181 -8.61 -36.67 -2.12
N ARG A 182 -8.99 -35.41 -1.84
CA ARG A 182 -9.97 -34.99 -0.84
C ARG A 182 -9.49 -35.11 0.60
N ASP A 183 -8.22 -34.82 0.82
CA ASP A 183 -7.62 -34.82 2.15
C ASP A 183 -7.58 -33.43 2.81
N GLY A 184 -7.97 -32.39 2.06
CA GLY A 184 -7.99 -31.00 2.51
C GLY A 184 -6.76 -30.19 2.11
N LEU A 185 -5.75 -30.79 1.47
CA LEU A 185 -4.65 -30.10 0.83
C LEU A 185 -4.99 -29.78 -0.63
N PRO A 186 -4.93 -28.51 -1.05
CA PRO A 186 -5.16 -28.18 -2.44
C PRO A 186 -4.03 -28.64 -3.36
N GLU A 187 -4.36 -29.10 -4.56
CA GLU A 187 -3.41 -29.53 -5.59
C GLU A 187 -2.35 -28.44 -5.86
N ALA A 188 -2.73 -27.16 -5.78
CA ALA A 188 -1.82 -26.03 -5.92
C ALA A 188 -0.77 -25.94 -4.79
N TYR A 189 -1.13 -26.35 -3.57
CA TYR A 189 -0.23 -26.45 -2.43
C TYR A 189 0.66 -27.69 -2.55
N GLU A 190 0.06 -28.86 -2.84
CA GLU A 190 0.81 -30.12 -2.99
C GLU A 190 1.87 -30.05 -4.09
N ASN A 191 1.56 -29.40 -5.22
CA ASN A 191 2.51 -29.20 -6.31
C ASN A 191 3.78 -28.40 -5.92
N GLN A 192 3.77 -27.69 -4.79
CA GLN A 192 4.93 -26.97 -4.27
C GLN A 192 5.92 -27.91 -3.55
N TYR A 193 5.42 -29.02 -3.00
CA TYR A 193 6.17 -29.92 -2.13
C TYR A 193 6.25 -31.33 -2.75
N PRO A 194 7.44 -31.79 -3.19
CA PRO A 194 7.57 -33.08 -3.88
C PRO A 194 7.16 -34.33 -3.09
N PHE A 195 6.94 -34.21 -1.78
CA PHE A 195 6.51 -35.29 -0.90
C PHE A 195 4.99 -35.33 -0.70
N LEU A 196 4.27 -34.25 -1.02
CA LEU A 196 2.81 -34.23 -1.10
C LEU A 196 2.38 -34.73 -2.47
N ASN A 197 1.30 -35.49 -2.52
CA ASN A 197 0.89 -36.22 -3.69
C ASN A 197 -0.63 -36.20 -3.84
N ASP A 198 -1.07 -35.54 -4.91
CA ASP A 198 -2.45 -35.33 -5.36
C ASP A 198 -3.33 -36.59 -5.56
N GLY A 199 -2.78 -37.78 -5.33
CA GLY A 199 -3.48 -39.05 -5.36
C GLY A 199 -3.30 -39.89 -4.10
N TYR A 200 -2.75 -39.34 -3.02
CA TYR A 200 -2.39 -40.03 -1.79
C TYR A 200 -2.89 -39.30 -0.53
N PRO A 201 -4.18 -39.45 -0.18
CA PRO A 201 -4.86 -38.59 0.81
C PRO A 201 -4.41 -38.80 2.27
N GLU A 202 -3.44 -39.68 2.48
CA GLU A 202 -2.90 -39.96 3.81
C GLU A 202 -1.69 -39.08 4.14
N ASP A 203 -1.04 -38.44 3.14
CA ASP A 203 0.10 -37.57 3.39
C ASP A 203 -0.30 -36.24 4.06
N ALA A 204 -1.52 -35.73 3.87
CA ALA A 204 -2.05 -34.60 4.67
C ALA A 204 -1.98 -34.83 6.19
N ALA A 205 -2.12 -36.09 6.63
CA ALA A 205 -2.08 -36.47 8.03
C ALA A 205 -0.67 -36.85 8.52
N GLU A 206 0.33 -36.87 7.63
CA GLU A 206 1.72 -37.07 8.00
C GLU A 206 2.32 -35.80 8.62
N ASP A 207 3.30 -35.99 9.48
CA ASP A 207 4.08 -34.96 10.19
C ASP A 207 5.51 -35.15 9.70
N LEU A 208 5.90 -34.41 8.66
CA LEU A 208 7.13 -34.67 7.91
C LEU A 208 8.37 -34.32 8.74
N ASP A 209 8.32 -33.21 9.46
CA ASP A 209 9.46 -32.67 10.20
C ASP A 209 9.50 -33.12 11.68
N GLY A 210 8.41 -33.72 12.16
CA GLY A 210 8.28 -34.31 13.48
C GLY A 210 8.02 -33.29 14.59
N ASP A 211 7.53 -32.10 14.27
CA ASP A 211 7.26 -31.03 15.24
C ASP A 211 5.91 -31.18 15.96
N GLY A 212 5.04 -32.05 15.42
CA GLY A 212 3.74 -32.39 15.96
C GLY A 212 2.55 -31.73 15.25
N LEU A 213 2.79 -30.97 14.19
CA LEU A 213 1.78 -30.54 13.22
C LEU A 213 1.77 -31.50 12.03
N SER A 214 0.59 -31.85 11.53
CA SER A 214 0.50 -32.56 10.25
C SER A 214 0.60 -31.58 9.08
N ASN A 215 0.95 -32.06 7.89
CA ASN A 215 1.05 -31.24 6.68
C ASN A 215 -0.21 -30.39 6.42
N LEU A 216 -1.41 -30.95 6.67
CA LEU A 216 -2.68 -30.21 6.62
C LEU A 216 -2.78 -29.12 7.68
N GLN A 217 -2.33 -29.39 8.91
CA GLN A 217 -2.35 -28.40 9.98
C GLN A 217 -1.40 -27.25 9.68
N GLU A 218 -0.23 -27.55 9.14
CA GLU A 218 0.74 -26.54 8.70
C GLU A 218 0.20 -25.70 7.55
N PHE A 219 -0.45 -26.32 6.56
CA PHE A 219 -1.18 -25.60 5.52
C PHE A 219 -2.17 -24.60 6.11
N THR A 220 -3.01 -25.05 7.06
CA THR A 220 -4.00 -24.16 7.71
C THR A 220 -3.37 -23.10 8.62
N ALA A 221 -2.17 -23.35 9.15
CA ALA A 221 -1.43 -22.41 10.00
C ALA A 221 -0.53 -21.45 9.19
N GLY A 222 -0.33 -21.72 7.91
CA GLY A 222 0.62 -21.00 7.06
C GLY A 222 2.08 -21.27 7.43
N THR A 223 2.38 -22.41 8.03
CA THR A 223 3.75 -22.83 8.41
C THR A 223 4.35 -23.78 7.38
N ASN A 224 5.62 -24.17 7.55
CA ASN A 224 6.36 -24.87 6.51
C ASN A 224 6.59 -26.35 6.84
N PRO A 225 5.97 -27.30 6.10
CA PRO A 225 6.06 -28.74 6.35
C PRO A 225 7.45 -29.36 6.25
N GLU A 226 8.44 -28.63 5.76
CA GLU A 226 9.83 -29.10 5.73
C GLU A 226 10.64 -28.71 6.98
N ASN A 227 10.15 -27.81 7.85
CA ASN A 227 10.94 -27.21 8.92
C ASN A 227 10.15 -27.02 10.23
N PRO A 228 10.67 -27.51 11.38
CA PRO A 228 9.99 -27.37 12.67
C PRO A 228 9.79 -25.92 13.10
N ASP A 229 8.60 -25.62 13.65
CA ASP A 229 8.20 -24.28 14.11
C ASP A 229 8.67 -23.88 15.54
#